data_AF-A0A9Q4CWU4-F1
#
_entry.id   AF-A0A9Q4CWU4-F1
#
_cell.length_a   1.000
_cell.length_b   1.000
_cell.length_c   1.000
_cell.angle_alpha   90.00
_cell.angle_beta   90.00
_cell.angle_gamma   90.00
#
_symmetry.space_group_name_H-M   'P 1'
#
loop_
_entity.id
_entity.type
_entity.pdbx_description
1 polymer ?
#
loop_
_entity_poly.entity_id
_entity_poly.type
_entity_poly.pdbx_seq_one_letter_code
_entity_poly.pdbx_strand_id
1 'polypeptide(L)'
;MAEFIYTMVKARKKVGDKLILDDVTMSFYPGAKIGMVGPNGAGKSTILKIMAGLDQPSNGEARLSPGYTVGILLQEPPLNEEKDVLGNVQEGVGEILGKIQRYNEISEQMADPDADFDSLMEEMGRLQEEIDAADAWDIDSQLDQAMDALQLPDPDADVTKLSGGERRRVALCKLLLQKPDLLLLDEPTNHLDAESVQWLEGHLSAYPGAVIAITHDRYFLDHVAEWIAEVDRGRLYPYEGNYSTYLEKKRARLEVQGKKDAKLAKRLSEELDWVRSNAKGRQAKSKARLARYEEMAAEAEKTRKLDFEEIQIPPGPRLGTQVIEAKNLKKGFGDRVLIDGLSFSLPPNG
;
A
#
# COMPACT_ATOMS: atom_id res chain seq x y z
N MET A 1 -1.08 -27.32 -0.60
CA MET A 1 -1.01 -25.85 -0.72
C MET A 1 0.30 -25.39 -0.11
N ALA A 2 0.95 -24.36 -0.67
CA ALA A 2 2.19 -23.83 -0.11
C ALA A 2 1.93 -23.24 1.29
N GLU A 3 2.88 -23.41 2.22
CA GLU A 3 2.76 -22.91 3.60
C GLU A 3 2.73 -21.38 3.66
N PHE A 4 3.34 -20.71 2.68
CA PHE A 4 3.47 -19.26 2.59
C PHE A 4 3.07 -18.77 1.20
N ILE A 5 2.38 -17.62 1.14
CA ILE A 5 2.03 -16.96 -0.13
C ILE A 5 3.22 -16.19 -0.72
N TYR A 6 4.03 -15.58 0.15
CA TYR A 6 5.21 -14.81 -0.27
C TYR A 6 6.38 -15.08 0.67
N THR A 7 7.61 -15.10 0.15
CA THR A 7 8.82 -15.29 0.95
C THR A 7 9.93 -14.34 0.51
N MET A 8 10.57 -13.72 1.48
CA MET A 8 11.83 -12.99 1.36
C MET A 8 12.93 -13.75 2.10
N VAL A 9 14.06 -13.99 1.45
CA VAL A 9 15.23 -14.65 2.04
C VAL A 9 16.44 -13.76 1.84
N LYS A 10 16.98 -13.24 2.95
CA LYS A 10 18.15 -12.36 2.94
C LYS A 10 18.03 -11.19 1.96
N ALA A 11 16.79 -10.72 1.76
CA ALA A 11 16.48 -9.71 0.78
C ALA A 11 17.14 -8.39 1.17
N ARG A 12 17.91 -7.83 0.25
CA ARG A 12 18.59 -6.55 0.39
C ARG A 12 18.21 -5.65 -0.75
N LYS A 13 17.94 -4.38 -0.49
CA LYS A 13 17.66 -3.38 -1.52
C LYS A 13 18.35 -2.07 -1.19
N LYS A 14 19.16 -1.59 -2.12
CA LYS A 14 19.75 -0.25 -2.09
C LYS A 14 19.18 0.58 -3.23
N VAL A 15 18.77 1.82 -2.96
CA VAL A 15 18.35 2.80 -3.96
C VAL A 15 19.24 4.03 -3.80
N GLY A 16 20.14 4.25 -4.77
CA GLY A 16 21.22 5.22 -4.64
C GLY A 16 22.11 4.89 -3.43
N ASP A 17 22.22 5.82 -2.47
CA ASP A 17 22.93 5.60 -1.21
C ASP A 17 22.06 5.11 -0.07
N LYS A 18 20.75 5.06 -0.26
CA LYS A 18 19.80 4.66 0.78
C LYS A 18 19.60 3.15 0.80
N LEU A 19 19.78 2.56 1.97
CA LEU A 19 19.47 1.15 2.23
C LEU A 19 18.00 1.01 2.64
N ILE A 20 17.21 0.33 1.82
CA ILE A 20 15.76 0.14 2.00
C ILE A 20 15.45 -1.19 2.69
N LEU A 21 16.14 -2.25 2.29
CA LEU A 21 16.11 -3.56 2.94
C LEU A 21 17.55 -3.99 3.22
N ASP A 22 17.79 -4.52 4.41
CA ASP A 22 19.09 -5.02 4.86
C ASP A 22 18.95 -6.43 5.43
N ASP A 23 19.23 -7.43 4.59
CA ASP A 23 19.26 -8.85 4.96
C ASP A 23 17.94 -9.35 5.58
N VAL A 24 16.82 -8.94 4.98
CA VAL A 24 15.47 -9.24 5.49
C VAL A 24 15.07 -10.66 5.09
N THR A 25 14.72 -11.47 6.10
CA THR A 25 14.15 -12.81 5.91
C THR A 25 12.79 -12.85 6.58
N MET A 26 11.73 -13.01 5.78
CA MET A 26 10.34 -12.95 6.26
C MET A 26 9.43 -13.74 5.32
N SER A 27 8.43 -14.41 5.88
CA SER A 27 7.42 -15.13 5.13
C SER A 27 6.02 -14.61 5.47
N PHE A 28 5.13 -14.69 4.50
CA PHE A 28 3.77 -14.19 4.58
C PHE A 28 2.80 -15.35 4.42
N TYR A 29 1.82 -15.46 5.32
CA TYR A 29 0.81 -16.51 5.24
C TYR A 29 -0.31 -16.14 4.25
N PRO A 30 -0.91 -17.11 3.56
CA PRO A 30 -2.17 -16.90 2.85
C PRO A 30 -3.24 -16.34 3.80
N GLY A 31 -4.08 -15.42 3.31
CA GLY A 31 -5.17 -14.82 4.08
C GLY A 31 -4.76 -13.74 5.09
N ALA A 32 -3.46 -13.56 5.37
CA ALA A 32 -3.00 -12.60 6.38
C ALA A 32 -3.33 -11.15 6.00
N LYS A 33 -3.81 -10.37 6.97
CA LYS A 33 -4.09 -8.93 6.82
C LYS A 33 -3.00 -8.10 7.51
N ILE A 34 -2.17 -7.43 6.73
CA ILE A 34 -0.91 -6.84 7.20
C ILE A 34 -0.89 -5.34 6.93
N GLY A 35 -0.75 -4.55 7.99
CA GLY A 35 -0.45 -3.13 7.90
C GLY A 35 1.05 -2.88 7.85
N MET A 36 1.56 -2.25 6.79
CA MET A 36 2.96 -1.86 6.70
C MET A 36 3.17 -0.41 7.14
N VAL A 37 3.90 -0.22 8.23
CA VAL A 37 4.12 1.09 8.86
C VAL A 37 5.60 1.42 8.92
N GLY A 38 5.95 2.70 9.00
CA GLY A 38 7.33 3.13 9.07
C GLY A 38 7.48 4.60 8.65
N PRO A 39 8.63 5.23 8.96
CA PRO A 39 8.84 6.64 8.66
C PRO A 39 8.77 6.93 7.16
N ASN A 40 8.56 8.20 6.82
CA ASN A 40 8.53 8.64 5.43
C ASN A 40 9.90 8.39 4.78
N GLY A 41 9.87 7.84 3.58
CA GLY A 41 11.07 7.41 2.88
C GLY A 41 11.73 6.14 3.44
N ALA A 42 11.13 5.40 4.38
CA ALA A 42 11.64 4.08 4.82
C ALA A 42 11.70 3.05 3.68
N GLY A 43 11.02 3.33 2.56
CA GLY A 43 10.99 2.48 1.36
C GLY A 43 9.83 1.50 1.31
N LYS A 44 8.75 1.75 2.06
CA LYS A 44 7.52 0.94 2.06
C LYS A 44 6.99 0.68 0.64
N SER A 45 6.82 1.73 -0.17
CA SER A 45 6.39 1.60 -1.58
C SER A 45 7.38 0.80 -2.44
N THR A 46 8.69 0.91 -2.17
CA THR A 46 9.70 0.09 -2.85
C THR A 46 9.56 -1.38 -2.47
N ILE A 47 9.23 -1.69 -1.21
CA ILE A 47 8.98 -3.06 -0.75
C ILE A 47 7.75 -3.64 -1.47
N LEU A 48 6.64 -2.89 -1.57
CA LEU A 48 5.48 -3.36 -2.35
C LEU A 48 5.83 -3.61 -3.82
N LYS A 49 6.63 -2.73 -4.45
CA LYS A 49 7.08 -2.95 -5.85
C LYS A 49 7.90 -4.23 -6.01
N ILE A 50 8.76 -4.54 -5.03
CA ILE A 50 9.50 -5.82 -5.00
C ILE A 50 8.52 -7.00 -4.85
N MET A 51 7.52 -6.86 -3.98
CA MET A 51 6.50 -7.90 -3.77
C MET A 51 5.62 -8.14 -5.01
N ALA A 52 5.34 -7.08 -5.76
CA ALA A 52 4.61 -7.15 -7.02
C ALA A 52 5.46 -7.66 -8.20
N GLY A 53 6.77 -7.88 -8.02
CA GLY A 53 7.68 -8.24 -9.12
C GLY A 53 8.03 -7.08 -10.07
N LEU A 54 7.63 -5.85 -9.74
CA LEU A 54 7.95 -4.63 -10.51
C LEU A 54 9.37 -4.11 -10.25
N ASP A 55 9.99 -4.57 -9.17
CA ASP A 55 11.38 -4.29 -8.83
C ASP A 55 12.04 -5.53 -8.24
N GLN A 56 13.37 -5.60 -8.27
CA GLN A 56 14.13 -6.74 -7.77
C GLN A 56 15.00 -6.35 -6.57
N PRO A 57 15.19 -7.26 -5.59
CA PRO A 57 16.19 -7.05 -4.56
C PRO A 57 17.59 -6.99 -5.19
N SER A 58 18.46 -6.18 -4.59
CA SER A 58 19.88 -6.08 -4.98
C SER A 58 20.69 -7.31 -4.58
N ASN A 59 20.24 -8.06 -3.56
CA ASN A 59 20.81 -9.33 -3.13
C ASN A 59 19.74 -10.13 -2.37
N GLY A 60 19.93 -11.44 -2.26
CA GLY A 60 18.94 -12.36 -1.69
C GLY A 60 17.78 -12.58 -2.66
N GLU A 61 16.68 -13.12 -2.13
CA GLU A 61 15.52 -13.54 -2.91
C GLU A 61 14.23 -12.96 -2.34
N ALA A 62 13.30 -12.62 -3.23
CA ALA A 62 11.94 -12.24 -2.89
C ALA A 62 11.03 -12.88 -3.94
N ARG A 63 10.14 -13.79 -3.52
CA ARG A 63 9.35 -14.62 -4.43
C ARG A 63 7.92 -14.82 -3.94
N LEU A 64 7.00 -14.68 -4.88
CA LEU A 64 5.63 -15.18 -4.76
C LEU A 64 5.65 -16.70 -4.93
N SER A 65 4.86 -17.41 -4.13
CA SER A 65 4.77 -18.87 -4.25
C SER A 65 4.08 -19.27 -5.57
N PRO A 66 4.53 -20.34 -6.25
CA PRO A 66 3.92 -20.78 -7.51
C PRO A 66 2.42 -21.05 -7.37
N GLY A 67 1.65 -20.60 -8.37
CA GLY A 67 0.19 -20.75 -8.41
C GLY A 67 -0.59 -19.62 -7.73
N TYR A 68 0.07 -18.71 -7.01
CA TYR A 68 -0.57 -17.50 -6.49
C TYR A 68 -0.43 -16.34 -7.46
N THR A 69 -1.42 -15.46 -7.43
CA THR A 69 -1.48 -14.20 -8.17
C THR A 69 -1.21 -13.01 -7.25
N VAL A 70 -0.69 -11.92 -7.80
CA VAL A 70 -0.42 -10.68 -7.07
C VAL A 70 -0.97 -9.49 -7.83
N GLY A 71 -1.62 -8.58 -7.11
CA GLY A 71 -2.08 -7.31 -7.67
C GLY A 71 -1.63 -6.14 -6.79
N ILE A 72 -1.31 -5.01 -7.43
CA ILE A 72 -0.77 -3.83 -6.76
C ILE A 72 -1.52 -2.56 -7.16
N LEU A 73 -1.95 -1.79 -6.15
CA LEU A 73 -2.40 -0.42 -6.35
C LEU A 73 -1.21 0.52 -6.20
N LEU A 74 -0.80 1.12 -7.31
CA LEU A 74 0.22 2.16 -7.32
C LEU A 74 -0.38 3.52 -6.96
N GLN A 75 0.45 4.44 -6.47
CA GLN A 75 0.04 5.81 -6.16
C GLN A 75 -0.49 6.56 -7.41
N GLU A 76 0.14 6.32 -8.56
CA GLU A 76 -0.30 6.78 -9.88
C GLU A 76 -0.56 5.55 -10.74
N PRO A 77 -1.78 4.99 -10.70
CA PRO A 77 -2.07 3.76 -11.41
C PRO A 77 -2.25 4.01 -12.90
N PRO A 78 -1.64 3.18 -13.77
CA PRO A 78 -1.91 3.24 -15.20
C PRO A 78 -3.34 2.75 -15.48
N LEU A 79 -4.07 3.53 -16.27
CA LEU A 79 -5.36 3.15 -16.85
C LEU A 79 -5.20 3.05 -18.37
N ASN A 80 -6.04 2.24 -19.01
CA ASN A 80 -6.11 2.17 -20.45
C ASN A 80 -6.82 3.42 -20.98
N GLU A 81 -6.06 4.32 -21.62
CA GLU A 81 -6.56 5.60 -22.12
C GLU A 81 -7.41 5.48 -23.39
N GLU A 82 -7.48 4.28 -23.99
CA GLU A 82 -8.37 3.99 -25.13
C GLU A 82 -9.79 3.59 -24.69
N LYS A 83 -10.03 3.42 -23.39
CA LYS A 83 -11.31 3.00 -22.81
C LYS A 83 -11.87 4.05 -21.85
N ASP A 84 -13.18 3.99 -21.66
CA ASP A 84 -13.88 4.73 -20.61
C ASP A 84 -13.67 4.10 -19.22
N VAL A 85 -14.35 4.65 -18.22
CA VAL A 85 -14.31 4.14 -16.84
C VAL A 85 -14.77 2.69 -16.79
N LEU A 86 -15.93 2.38 -17.36
CA LEU A 86 -16.50 1.02 -17.32
C LEU A 86 -15.57 0.01 -17.98
N GLY A 87 -15.03 0.33 -19.16
CA GLY A 87 -14.11 -0.54 -19.89
C GLY A 87 -12.82 -0.80 -19.12
N ASN A 88 -12.33 0.16 -18.32
CA ASN A 88 -11.20 -0.06 -17.42
C ASN A 88 -11.56 -0.97 -16.24
N VAL A 89 -12.74 -0.83 -15.66
CA VAL A 89 -13.22 -1.70 -14.56
C VAL A 89 -13.42 -3.13 -15.08
N GLN A 90 -14.06 -3.29 -16.24
CA GLN A 90 -14.30 -4.57 -16.89
C GLN A 90 -13.01 -5.32 -17.25
N GLU A 91 -11.89 -4.64 -17.49
CA GLU A 91 -10.59 -5.31 -17.65
C GLU A 91 -10.18 -6.10 -16.40
N GLY A 92 -10.70 -5.76 -15.23
CA GLY A 92 -10.47 -6.54 -14.02
C GLY A 92 -11.10 -7.93 -14.07
N VAL A 93 -12.16 -8.08 -14.87
CA VAL A 93 -12.95 -9.31 -15.03
C VAL A 93 -13.02 -9.74 -16.50
N GLY A 94 -12.05 -9.31 -17.31
CA GLY A 94 -12.11 -9.49 -18.76
C GLY A 94 -12.11 -10.95 -19.20
N GLU A 95 -11.35 -11.81 -18.50
CA GLU A 95 -11.33 -13.25 -18.78
C GLU A 95 -12.71 -13.89 -18.50
N ILE A 96 -13.33 -13.56 -17.37
CA ILE A 96 -14.62 -14.13 -17.00
C ILE A 96 -15.76 -13.57 -17.85
N LEU A 97 -15.72 -12.28 -18.21
CA LEU A 97 -16.65 -11.69 -19.17
C LEU A 97 -16.55 -12.35 -20.55
N GLY A 98 -15.34 -12.66 -21.01
CA GLY A 98 -15.14 -13.40 -22.26
C GLY A 98 -15.76 -14.80 -22.21
N LYS A 99 -15.67 -15.50 -21.07
CA LYS A 99 -16.32 -16.81 -20.88
C LYS A 99 -17.84 -16.71 -20.91
N ILE A 100 -18.41 -15.69 -20.26
CA ILE A 100 -19.87 -15.44 -20.27
C ILE A 100 -20.34 -15.10 -21.69
N GLN A 101 -19.60 -14.24 -22.41
CA GLN A 101 -19.91 -13.91 -23.80
C GLN A 101 -19.91 -15.16 -24.67
N ARG A 102 -18.87 -15.99 -24.57
CA ARG A 102 -18.77 -17.25 -25.31
C ARG A 102 -19.90 -18.22 -24.95
N TYR A 103 -20.28 -18.32 -23.68
CA TYR A 103 -21.41 -19.13 -23.23
C TYR A 103 -22.73 -18.68 -23.87
N ASN A 104 -22.96 -17.37 -23.97
CA ASN A 104 -24.13 -16.80 -24.62
C ASN A 104 -24.12 -17.04 -26.13
N GLU A 105 -22.96 -16.86 -26.79
CA GLU A 105 -22.79 -17.16 -28.23
C GLU A 105 -23.09 -18.63 -28.55
N ILE A 106 -22.62 -19.57 -27.71
CA ILE A 106 -22.92 -20.99 -27.88
C ILE A 106 -24.43 -21.24 -27.77
N SER A 107 -25.09 -20.59 -26.81
CA SER A 107 -26.54 -20.69 -26.63
C SER A 107 -27.32 -20.20 -27.88
N GLU A 108 -26.83 -19.15 -28.55
CA GLU A 108 -27.38 -18.69 -29.82
C GLU A 108 -27.09 -19.67 -30.98
N GLN A 109 -25.89 -20.23 -31.04
CA GLN A 109 -25.50 -21.23 -32.07
C GLN A 109 -26.34 -22.51 -31.97
N MET A 110 -26.78 -22.90 -30.77
CA MET A 110 -27.69 -24.03 -30.59
C MET A 110 -29.08 -23.83 -31.22
N ALA A 111 -29.43 -22.62 -31.64
CA ALA A 111 -30.65 -22.39 -32.42
C ALA A 111 -30.51 -22.83 -33.89
N ASP A 112 -29.30 -23.05 -34.38
CA ASP A 112 -29.04 -23.55 -35.73
C ASP A 112 -29.20 -25.09 -35.79
N PRO A 113 -30.12 -25.63 -36.62
CA PRO A 113 -30.29 -27.07 -36.77
C PRO A 113 -29.05 -27.83 -37.27
N ASP A 114 -28.12 -27.14 -37.93
CA ASP A 114 -26.90 -27.72 -38.49
C ASP A 114 -25.69 -27.60 -37.55
N ALA A 115 -25.88 -27.08 -36.32
CA ALA A 115 -24.81 -26.94 -35.34
C ALA A 115 -24.27 -28.29 -34.84
N ASP A 116 -22.97 -28.32 -34.51
CA ASP A 116 -22.35 -29.46 -33.83
C ASP A 116 -22.71 -29.42 -32.33
N PHE A 117 -23.89 -29.97 -32.01
CA PHE A 117 -24.41 -29.98 -30.65
C PHE A 117 -23.49 -30.66 -29.65
N ASP A 118 -22.81 -31.75 -30.04
CA ASP A 118 -21.95 -32.50 -29.13
C ASP A 118 -20.75 -31.65 -28.69
N SER A 119 -20.07 -30.98 -29.63
CA SER A 119 -18.95 -30.09 -29.31
C SER A 119 -19.40 -28.85 -28.52
N LEU A 120 -20.54 -28.25 -28.89
CA LEU A 120 -21.04 -27.04 -28.23
C LEU A 120 -21.48 -27.31 -26.78
N MET A 121 -22.14 -28.44 -26.53
CA MET A 121 -22.55 -28.82 -25.17
C MET A 121 -21.35 -29.11 -24.27
N GLU A 122 -20.29 -29.72 -24.79
CA GLU A 122 -19.06 -29.97 -24.03
C GLU A 122 -18.35 -28.65 -23.65
N GLU A 123 -18.23 -27.71 -24.60
CA GLU A 123 -17.66 -26.38 -24.34
C GLU A 123 -18.51 -25.59 -23.34
N MET A 124 -19.83 -25.56 -23.54
CA MET A 124 -20.77 -24.89 -22.65
C MET A 124 -20.71 -25.42 -21.22
N GLY A 125 -20.58 -26.74 -21.03
CA GLY A 125 -20.41 -27.36 -19.71
C GLY A 125 -19.13 -26.92 -19.00
N ARG A 126 -18.00 -26.85 -19.72
CA ARG A 126 -16.73 -26.35 -19.15
C ARG A 126 -16.82 -24.87 -18.77
N LEU A 127 -17.40 -24.04 -19.65
CA LEU A 127 -17.60 -22.62 -19.37
C LEU A 127 -18.52 -22.40 -18.16
N GLN A 128 -19.60 -23.17 -18.06
CA GLN A 128 -20.50 -23.12 -16.91
C GLN A 128 -19.77 -23.43 -15.61
N GLU A 129 -18.99 -24.52 -15.55
CA GLU A 129 -18.20 -24.87 -14.36
C GLU A 129 -17.24 -23.73 -13.95
N GLU A 130 -16.58 -23.10 -14.92
CA GLU A 130 -15.67 -21.98 -14.66
C GLU A 130 -16.40 -20.69 -14.20
N ILE A 131 -17.59 -20.42 -14.75
CA ILE A 131 -18.44 -19.27 -14.36
C ILE A 131 -19.01 -19.47 -12.96
N ASP A 132 -19.50 -20.68 -12.66
CA ASP A 132 -19.99 -21.07 -11.34
C ASP A 132 -18.89 -20.96 -10.28
N ALA A 133 -17.68 -21.45 -10.59
CA ALA A 133 -16.54 -21.38 -9.68
C ALA A 133 -16.09 -19.94 -9.38
N ALA A 134 -16.29 -19.02 -10.31
CA ALA A 134 -15.97 -17.60 -10.15
C ALA A 134 -17.09 -16.79 -9.49
N ASP A 135 -18.27 -17.39 -9.27
CA ASP A 135 -19.48 -16.72 -8.79
C ASP A 135 -19.80 -15.48 -9.65
N ALA A 136 -19.88 -15.67 -10.97
CA ALA A 136 -19.87 -14.58 -11.95
C ALA A 136 -21.17 -14.44 -12.78
N TRP A 137 -22.24 -15.14 -12.44
CA TRP A 137 -23.53 -14.98 -13.15
C TRP A 137 -24.16 -13.60 -12.94
N ASP A 138 -23.89 -12.96 -11.80
CA ASP A 138 -24.36 -11.61 -11.46
C ASP A 138 -23.25 -10.56 -11.64
N ILE A 139 -22.28 -10.80 -12.52
CA ILE A 139 -21.10 -9.95 -12.70
C ILE A 139 -21.45 -8.48 -12.95
N ASP A 140 -22.48 -8.19 -13.74
CA ASP A 140 -22.92 -6.81 -14.00
C ASP A 140 -23.36 -6.12 -12.71
N SER A 141 -24.06 -6.84 -11.82
CA SER A 141 -24.45 -6.30 -10.52
C SER A 141 -23.24 -6.12 -9.59
N GLN A 142 -22.28 -7.04 -9.61
CA GLN A 142 -21.03 -6.89 -8.86
C GLN A 142 -20.22 -5.67 -9.32
N LEU A 143 -20.18 -5.43 -10.64
CA LEU A 143 -19.54 -4.25 -11.22
C LEU A 143 -20.23 -2.98 -10.72
N ASP A 144 -21.54 -2.86 -10.88
CA ASP A 144 -22.30 -1.68 -10.45
C ASP A 144 -22.12 -1.40 -8.95
N GLN A 145 -22.27 -2.43 -8.11
CA GLN A 145 -22.10 -2.29 -6.66
C GLN A 145 -20.69 -1.82 -6.27
N ALA A 146 -19.64 -2.35 -6.94
CA ALA A 146 -18.27 -1.95 -6.67
C ALA A 146 -17.98 -0.52 -7.15
N MET A 147 -18.52 -0.13 -8.31
CA MET A 147 -18.38 1.21 -8.87
C MET A 147 -19.07 2.26 -7.99
N ASP A 148 -20.29 1.96 -7.53
CA ASP A 148 -21.04 2.83 -6.62
C ASP A 148 -20.35 2.95 -5.26
N ALA A 149 -19.92 1.83 -4.68
CA ALA A 149 -19.27 1.82 -3.36
C ALA A 149 -17.94 2.59 -3.32
N LEU A 150 -17.24 2.69 -4.45
CA LEU A 150 -16.02 3.49 -4.60
C LEU A 150 -16.28 4.87 -5.24
N GLN A 151 -17.54 5.25 -5.42
CA GLN A 151 -17.96 6.53 -6.00
C GLN A 151 -17.17 6.88 -7.26
N LEU A 152 -17.17 5.95 -8.23
CA LEU A 152 -16.53 6.19 -9.50
C LEU A 152 -17.25 7.29 -10.29
N PRO A 153 -16.55 7.96 -11.21
CA PRO A 153 -17.19 8.83 -12.21
C PRO A 153 -18.16 8.04 -13.10
N ASP A 154 -18.92 8.76 -13.93
CA ASP A 154 -19.86 8.15 -14.88
C ASP A 154 -19.18 7.02 -15.69
N PRO A 155 -19.86 5.88 -15.92
CA PRO A 155 -19.30 4.71 -16.61
C PRO A 155 -18.69 5.03 -17.99
N ASP A 156 -19.35 5.91 -18.75
CA ASP A 156 -18.92 6.34 -20.09
C ASP A 156 -17.89 7.48 -20.08
N ALA A 157 -17.42 7.89 -18.90
CA ALA A 157 -16.49 9.01 -18.77
C ALA A 157 -15.11 8.67 -19.33
N ASP A 158 -14.53 9.62 -20.07
CA ASP A 158 -13.18 9.55 -20.61
C ASP A 158 -12.13 9.63 -19.49
N VAL A 159 -11.35 8.54 -19.33
CA VAL A 159 -10.36 8.42 -18.26
C VAL A 159 -9.22 9.45 -18.33
N THR A 160 -8.98 10.04 -19.51
CA THR A 160 -7.95 11.07 -19.70
C THR A 160 -8.29 12.40 -19.04
N LYS A 161 -9.59 12.63 -18.75
CA LYS A 161 -10.10 13.86 -18.13
C LYS A 161 -10.26 13.76 -16.62
N LEU A 162 -10.07 12.56 -16.06
CA LEU A 162 -10.24 12.30 -14.63
C LEU A 162 -9.12 12.93 -13.81
N SER A 163 -9.48 13.39 -12.61
CA SER A 163 -8.50 13.78 -11.59
C SER A 163 -7.68 12.56 -11.14
N GLY A 164 -6.49 12.81 -10.56
CA GLY A 164 -5.64 11.72 -10.05
C GLY A 164 -6.35 10.86 -8.99
N GLY A 165 -7.22 11.45 -8.18
CA GLY A 165 -8.04 10.72 -7.21
C GLY A 165 -9.08 9.81 -7.88
N GLU A 166 -9.80 10.31 -8.89
CA GLU A 166 -10.76 9.51 -9.66
C GLU A 166 -10.08 8.35 -10.40
N ARG A 167 -8.94 8.60 -11.07
CA ARG A 167 -8.16 7.53 -11.72
C ARG A 167 -7.73 6.45 -10.73
N ARG A 168 -7.36 6.86 -9.50
CA ARG A 168 -6.99 5.93 -8.43
C ARG A 168 -8.16 5.07 -7.97
N ARG A 169 -9.36 5.64 -7.82
CA ARG A 169 -10.56 4.87 -7.44
C ARG A 169 -10.94 3.86 -8.52
N VAL A 170 -10.87 4.24 -9.80
CA VAL A 170 -11.10 3.31 -10.92
C VAL A 170 -10.11 2.14 -10.89
N ALA A 171 -8.82 2.44 -10.68
CA ALA A 171 -7.79 1.40 -10.59
C ALA A 171 -7.95 0.50 -9.36
N LEU A 172 -8.37 1.05 -8.22
CA LEU A 172 -8.69 0.27 -7.02
C LEU A 172 -9.89 -0.65 -7.28
N CYS A 173 -10.97 -0.14 -7.89
CA CYS A 173 -12.14 -0.95 -8.25
C CYS A 173 -11.75 -2.13 -9.16
N LYS A 174 -11.02 -1.84 -10.24
CA LYS A 174 -10.47 -2.85 -11.16
C LYS A 174 -9.67 -3.92 -10.41
N LEU A 175 -8.77 -3.50 -9.52
CA LEU A 175 -7.91 -4.41 -8.75
C LEU A 175 -8.70 -5.30 -7.78
N LEU A 176 -9.72 -4.76 -7.10
CA LEU A 176 -10.54 -5.54 -6.17
C LEU A 176 -11.35 -6.61 -6.91
N LEU A 177 -11.86 -6.27 -8.09
CA LEU A 177 -12.62 -7.21 -8.94
C LEU A 177 -11.74 -8.31 -9.55
N GLN A 178 -10.45 -8.06 -9.77
CA GLN A 178 -9.49 -9.09 -10.20
C GLN A 178 -9.29 -10.20 -9.16
N LYS A 179 -9.63 -9.94 -7.89
CA LYS A 179 -9.50 -10.89 -6.78
C LYS A 179 -8.14 -11.63 -6.71
N PRO A 180 -6.98 -10.95 -6.80
CA PRO A 180 -5.67 -11.61 -6.72
C PRO A 180 -5.39 -12.19 -5.32
N ASP A 181 -4.65 -13.29 -5.25
CA ASP A 181 -4.39 -13.95 -3.96
C ASP A 181 -3.58 -13.09 -2.97
N LEU A 182 -2.74 -12.18 -3.49
CA LEU A 182 -1.99 -11.19 -2.72
C LEU A 182 -2.32 -9.78 -3.22
N LEU A 183 -2.99 -8.98 -2.38
CA LEU A 183 -3.24 -7.56 -2.61
C LEU A 183 -2.16 -6.70 -1.95
N LEU A 184 -1.57 -5.81 -2.74
CA LEU A 184 -0.57 -4.83 -2.31
C LEU A 184 -1.13 -3.42 -2.51
N LEU A 185 -1.46 -2.74 -1.42
CA LEU A 185 -2.15 -1.46 -1.45
C LEU A 185 -1.25 -0.36 -0.88
N ASP A 186 -0.83 0.58 -1.72
CA ASP A 186 -0.15 1.79 -1.25
C ASP A 186 -1.21 2.88 -1.01
N GLU A 187 -1.32 3.39 0.22
CA GLU A 187 -2.27 4.42 0.68
C GLU A 187 -3.71 4.31 0.09
N PRO A 188 -4.42 3.18 0.26
CA PRO A 188 -5.67 2.92 -0.44
C PRO A 188 -6.84 3.81 0.01
N THR A 189 -6.76 4.41 1.20
CA THR A 189 -7.80 5.31 1.74
C THR A 189 -7.71 6.74 1.20
N ASN A 190 -6.63 7.09 0.50
CA ASN A 190 -6.48 8.43 -0.06
C ASN A 190 -7.50 8.69 -1.17
N HIS A 191 -8.10 9.88 -1.14
CA HIS A 191 -9.12 10.32 -2.10
C HIS A 191 -10.44 9.53 -2.06
N LEU A 192 -10.67 8.77 -0.97
CA LEU A 192 -11.94 8.17 -0.62
C LEU A 192 -12.67 9.04 0.41
N ASP A 193 -13.99 9.03 0.38
CA ASP A 193 -14.82 9.60 1.42
C ASP A 193 -15.05 8.58 2.55
N ALA A 194 -15.72 8.99 3.63
CA ALA A 194 -15.85 8.15 4.82
C ALA A 194 -16.64 6.85 4.56
N GLU A 195 -17.66 6.91 3.71
CA GLU A 195 -18.49 5.75 3.36
C GLU A 195 -17.70 4.76 2.49
N SER A 196 -16.97 5.24 1.48
CA SER A 196 -16.10 4.39 0.64
C SER A 196 -14.98 3.74 1.47
N VAL A 197 -14.41 4.45 2.45
CA VAL A 197 -13.40 3.88 3.37
C VAL A 197 -14.02 2.76 4.21
N GLN A 198 -15.21 2.98 4.79
CA GLN A 198 -15.89 1.96 5.59
C GLN A 198 -16.22 0.71 4.76
N TRP A 199 -16.69 0.90 3.53
CA TRP A 199 -16.92 -0.23 2.61
C TRP A 199 -15.62 -0.97 2.31
N LEU A 200 -14.53 -0.26 2.03
CA LEU A 200 -13.23 -0.84 1.75
C LEU A 200 -12.68 -1.62 2.96
N GLU A 201 -12.86 -1.11 4.17
CA GLU A 201 -12.50 -1.83 5.41
C GLU A 201 -13.24 -3.16 5.52
N GLY A 202 -14.56 -3.15 5.31
CA GLY A 202 -15.39 -4.37 5.32
C GLY A 202 -14.96 -5.36 4.25
N HIS A 203 -14.74 -4.88 3.02
CA HIS A 203 -14.31 -5.70 1.90
C HIS A 203 -12.93 -6.35 2.16
N LEU A 204 -11.95 -5.57 2.62
CA LEU A 204 -10.59 -6.07 2.87
C LEU A 204 -10.52 -6.98 4.10
N SER A 205 -11.38 -6.78 5.10
CA SER A 205 -11.50 -7.70 6.25
C SER A 205 -12.02 -9.07 5.81
N ALA A 206 -13.04 -9.11 4.96
CA ALA A 206 -13.63 -10.34 4.43
C ALA A 206 -12.83 -10.96 3.26
N TYR A 207 -11.77 -10.29 2.79
CA TYR A 207 -11.03 -10.72 1.63
C TYR A 207 -10.37 -12.10 1.84
N PRO A 208 -10.56 -13.08 0.94
CA PRO A 208 -10.03 -14.43 1.13
C PRO A 208 -8.49 -14.49 0.99
N GLY A 209 -7.91 -13.61 0.17
CA GLY A 209 -6.47 -13.52 -0.06
C GLY A 209 -5.71 -12.78 1.05
N ALA A 210 -4.39 -12.75 0.92
CA ALA A 210 -3.53 -11.92 1.78
C ALA A 210 -3.58 -10.46 1.34
N VAL A 211 -3.56 -9.53 2.29
CA VAL A 211 -3.58 -8.08 2.04
C VAL A 211 -2.40 -7.44 2.75
N ILE A 212 -1.63 -6.63 2.02
CA ILE A 212 -0.58 -5.78 2.59
C ILE A 212 -0.91 -4.34 2.23
N ALA A 213 -1.30 -3.55 3.23
CA ALA A 213 -1.66 -2.15 3.05
C ALA A 213 -0.63 -1.24 3.73
N ILE A 214 -0.12 -0.26 2.99
CA ILE A 214 0.56 0.90 3.54
C ILE A 214 -0.49 1.97 3.73
N THR A 215 -0.67 2.47 4.95
CA THR A 215 -1.54 3.63 5.18
C THR A 215 -1.10 4.42 6.39
N HIS A 216 -1.39 5.70 6.37
CA HIS A 216 -1.33 6.57 7.55
C HIS A 216 -2.64 6.59 8.36
N ASP A 217 -3.71 5.98 7.86
CA ASP A 217 -4.98 5.87 8.55
C ASP A 217 -4.92 4.84 9.68
N ARG A 218 -5.07 5.34 10.92
CA ARG A 218 -4.97 4.53 12.12
C ARG A 218 -6.22 3.71 12.37
N TYR A 219 -7.38 4.20 11.98
CA TYR A 219 -8.65 3.48 12.17
C TYR A 219 -8.70 2.28 11.23
N PHE A 220 -8.33 2.50 9.96
CA PHE A 220 -8.20 1.43 8.97
C PHE A 220 -7.27 0.31 9.45
N LEU A 221 -6.08 0.66 9.97
CA LEU A 221 -5.14 -0.34 10.48
C LEU A 221 -5.64 -1.04 11.75
N ASP A 222 -6.48 -0.39 12.55
CA ASP A 222 -7.00 -1.00 13.77
C ASP A 222 -8.14 -1.99 13.49
N HIS A 223 -8.93 -1.74 12.44
CA HIS A 223 -10.05 -2.58 12.03
C HIS A 223 -9.65 -3.72 11.09
N VAL A 224 -8.73 -3.48 10.15
CA VAL A 224 -8.41 -4.45 9.08
C VAL A 224 -7.17 -5.29 9.40
N ALA A 225 -6.15 -4.71 10.03
CA ALA A 225 -4.86 -5.38 10.19
C ALA A 225 -4.86 -6.37 11.37
N GLU A 226 -4.46 -7.60 11.09
CA GLU A 226 -4.18 -8.64 12.09
C GLU A 226 -2.70 -8.67 12.46
N TRP A 227 -1.86 -8.09 11.61
CA TRP A 227 -0.42 -7.98 11.79
C TRP A 227 0.05 -6.60 11.35
N ILE A 228 1.06 -6.08 12.04
CA ILE A 228 1.77 -4.87 11.65
C ILE A 228 3.22 -5.20 11.30
N ALA A 229 3.64 -4.86 10.09
CA ALA A 229 5.03 -4.94 9.64
C ALA A 229 5.66 -3.54 9.71
N GLU A 230 6.49 -3.30 10.72
CA GLU A 230 7.22 -2.04 10.85
C GLU A 230 8.52 -2.07 10.03
N VAL A 231 8.63 -1.15 9.07
CA VAL A 231 9.86 -0.85 8.35
C VAL A 231 10.65 0.18 9.15
N ASP A 232 11.79 -0.23 9.70
CA ASP A 232 12.68 0.66 10.44
C ASP A 232 14.15 0.34 10.14
N ARG A 233 14.89 1.33 9.62
CA ARG A 233 16.33 1.26 9.29
C ARG A 233 16.72 0.01 8.48
N GLY A 234 15.97 -0.26 7.42
CA GLY A 234 16.25 -1.40 6.52
C GLY A 234 15.78 -2.75 7.05
N ARG A 235 15.16 -2.82 8.23
CA ARG A 235 14.65 -4.05 8.81
C ARG A 235 13.12 -4.06 8.83
N LEU A 236 12.54 -5.25 8.78
CA LEU A 236 11.12 -5.50 8.98
C LEU A 236 10.90 -6.14 10.34
N TYR A 237 10.08 -5.51 11.18
CA TYR A 237 9.68 -6.04 12.48
C TYR A 237 8.20 -6.43 12.44
N PRO A 238 7.87 -7.72 12.58
CA PRO A 238 6.49 -8.16 12.64
C PRO A 238 5.94 -7.99 14.05
N TYR A 239 4.70 -7.51 14.14
CA TYR A 239 3.92 -7.45 15.37
C TYR A 239 2.57 -8.10 15.11
N GLU A 240 2.28 -9.15 15.85
CA GLU A 240 0.94 -9.75 15.86
C GLU A 240 -0.05 -8.84 16.58
N GLY A 241 -1.21 -8.62 15.97
CA GLY A 241 -2.25 -7.72 16.43
C GLY A 241 -2.38 -6.46 15.57
N ASN A 242 -3.39 -5.68 15.90
CA ASN A 242 -3.77 -4.45 15.22
C ASN A 242 -2.85 -3.26 15.54
N TYR A 243 -3.19 -2.08 15.01
CA TYR A 243 -2.40 -0.86 15.19
C TYR A 243 -2.19 -0.48 16.66
N SER A 244 -3.23 -0.56 17.49
CA SER A 244 -3.15 -0.28 18.92
C SER A 244 -2.16 -1.20 19.63
N THR A 245 -2.23 -2.50 19.36
CA THR A 245 -1.31 -3.52 19.90
C THR A 245 0.13 -3.26 19.48
N TYR A 246 0.33 -2.87 18.21
CA TYR A 246 1.64 -2.45 17.70
C TYR A 246 2.20 -1.25 18.46
N LEU A 247 1.40 -0.21 18.71
CA LEU A 247 1.88 0.98 19.42
C LEU A 247 2.35 0.65 20.84
N GLU A 248 1.64 -0.21 21.55
CA GLU A 248 2.03 -0.67 22.88
C GLU A 248 3.35 -1.45 22.85
N LYS A 249 3.46 -2.45 21.95
CA LYS A 249 4.67 -3.25 21.78
C LYS A 249 5.87 -2.40 21.33
N LYS A 250 5.65 -1.46 20.42
CA LYS A 250 6.66 -0.51 19.96
C LYS A 250 7.12 0.40 21.08
N ARG A 251 6.22 0.92 21.91
CA ARG A 251 6.58 1.73 23.08
C ARG A 251 7.46 0.93 24.04
N ALA A 252 7.07 -0.30 24.38
CA ALA A 252 7.87 -1.17 25.25
C ALA A 252 9.28 -1.42 24.66
N ARG A 253 9.36 -1.71 23.36
CA ARG A 253 10.65 -1.86 22.65
C ARG A 253 11.49 -0.59 22.72
N LEU A 254 10.91 0.58 22.45
CA LEU A 254 11.61 1.86 22.48
C LEU A 254 12.08 2.24 23.88
N GLU A 255 11.33 1.92 24.93
CA GLU A 255 11.77 2.13 26.31
C GLU A 255 12.98 1.26 26.68
N VAL A 256 12.96 -0.02 26.27
CA VAL A 256 14.11 -0.92 26.45
C VAL A 256 15.30 -0.45 25.64
N GLN A 257 15.08 -0.02 24.39
CA GLN A 257 16.13 0.49 23.51
C GLN A 257 16.72 1.79 24.06
N GLY A 258 15.90 2.77 24.45
CA GLY A 258 16.36 4.02 25.06
C GLY A 258 17.19 3.79 26.33
N LYS A 259 16.81 2.81 27.16
CA LYS A 259 17.64 2.40 28.32
C LYS A 259 18.98 1.79 27.91
N LYS A 260 19.02 1.01 26.82
CA LYS A 260 20.28 0.47 26.27
C LYS A 260 21.14 1.57 25.68
N ASP A 261 20.56 2.48 24.91
CA ASP A 261 21.24 3.60 24.26
C ASP A 261 21.82 4.56 25.31
N ALA A 262 21.06 4.88 26.37
CA ALA A 262 21.56 5.70 27.48
C ALA A 262 22.74 5.02 28.21
N LYS A 263 22.70 3.69 28.40
CA LYS A 263 23.81 2.92 28.97
C LYS A 263 25.02 2.87 28.02
N LEU A 264 24.80 2.83 26.71
CA LEU A 264 25.87 2.84 25.70
C LEU A 264 26.52 4.24 25.64
N ALA A 265 25.73 5.31 25.59
CA ALA A 265 26.20 6.68 25.61
C ALA A 265 27.05 6.99 26.85
N LYS A 266 26.60 6.55 28.04
CA LYS A 266 27.38 6.67 29.28
C LYS A 266 28.72 5.94 29.22
N ARG A 267 28.76 4.72 28.65
CA ARG A 267 30.02 3.97 28.46
C ARG A 267 30.94 4.68 27.47
N LEU A 268 30.41 5.18 26.37
CA LEU A 268 31.17 5.95 25.38
C LEU A 268 31.77 7.22 25.99
N SER A 269 31.03 7.96 26.83
CA SER A 269 31.57 9.13 27.52
C SER A 269 32.67 8.77 28.51
N GLU A 270 32.48 7.73 29.33
CA GLU A 270 33.49 7.26 30.28
C GLU A 270 34.77 6.79 29.56
N GLU A 271 34.63 6.13 28.41
CA GLU A 271 35.76 5.66 27.62
C GLU A 271 36.47 6.81 26.89
N LEU A 272 35.74 7.80 26.39
CA LEU A 272 36.29 9.02 25.80
C LEU A 272 37.07 9.87 26.83
N ASP A 273 36.54 10.01 28.05
CA ASP A 273 37.23 10.69 29.15
C ASP A 273 38.50 9.94 29.56
N TRP A 274 38.45 8.60 29.57
CA TRP A 274 39.64 7.77 29.80
C TRP A 274 40.69 7.96 28.70
N VAL A 275 40.30 7.94 27.41
CA VAL A 275 41.20 8.16 26.27
C VAL A 275 41.86 9.54 26.37
N ARG A 276 41.10 10.58 26.73
CA ARG A 276 41.62 11.94 26.97
C ARG A 276 42.62 11.98 28.13
N SER A 277 42.38 11.20 29.19
CA SER A 277 43.27 11.15 30.37
C SER A 277 44.54 10.31 30.19
N ASN A 278 44.55 9.31 29.29
CA ASN A 278 45.65 8.34 29.11
C ASN A 278 46.55 8.61 27.89
N ALA A 279 46.80 9.87 27.56
CA ALA A 279 47.61 10.27 26.41
C ALA A 279 49.11 9.84 26.44
N LYS A 280 49.61 9.17 27.50
CA LYS A 280 51.06 8.88 27.66
C LYS A 280 51.46 7.44 28.06
N GLY A 281 50.58 6.43 28.03
CA GLY A 281 50.94 5.10 28.54
C GLY A 281 50.44 3.88 27.75
N ARG A 282 51.38 3.18 27.08
CA ARG A 282 51.33 1.79 26.56
C ARG A 282 50.53 1.54 25.26
N GLN A 283 51.27 1.39 24.16
CA GLN A 283 50.78 1.38 22.77
C GLN A 283 49.93 0.15 22.34
N ALA A 284 50.05 -1.02 22.97
CA ALA A 284 49.34 -2.23 22.52
C ALA A 284 47.90 -2.35 23.07
N LYS A 285 47.67 -2.03 24.35
CA LYS A 285 46.32 -2.03 24.96
C LYS A 285 45.46 -0.86 24.46
N SER A 286 46.08 0.22 24.00
CA SER A 286 45.40 1.40 23.46
C SER A 286 44.71 1.10 22.10
N LYS A 287 45.37 0.35 21.21
CA LYS A 287 44.85 0.08 19.85
C LYS A 287 43.60 -0.81 19.82
N ALA A 288 43.58 -1.90 20.58
CA ALA A 288 42.41 -2.79 20.65
C ALA A 288 41.18 -2.13 21.29
N ARG A 289 41.41 -1.15 22.18
CA ARG A 289 40.33 -0.43 22.86
C ARG A 289 39.82 0.76 22.04
N LEU A 290 40.70 1.41 21.26
CA LEU A 290 40.30 2.36 20.22
C LEU A 290 39.40 1.70 19.16
N ALA A 291 39.78 0.51 18.68
CA ALA A 291 38.96 -0.24 17.72
C ALA A 291 37.57 -0.57 18.29
N ARG A 292 37.47 -0.92 19.57
CA ARG A 292 36.19 -1.12 20.25
C ARG A 292 35.38 0.18 20.38
N TYR A 293 36.03 1.31 20.67
CA TYR A 293 35.36 2.60 20.70
C TYR A 293 34.81 2.98 19.32
N GLU A 294 35.58 2.81 18.25
CA GLU A 294 35.13 3.05 16.87
C GLU A 294 33.95 2.13 16.49
N GLU A 295 34.01 0.85 16.86
CA GLU A 295 32.92 -0.11 16.66
C GLU A 295 31.64 0.31 17.42
N MET A 296 31.77 0.68 18.70
CA MET A 296 30.64 1.17 19.52
C MET A 296 30.10 2.52 19.03
N ALA A 297 30.95 3.41 18.53
CA ALA A 297 30.55 4.68 17.94
C ALA A 297 29.79 4.47 16.63
N ALA A 298 30.26 3.56 15.76
CA ALA A 298 29.57 3.18 14.54
C ALA A 298 28.22 2.49 14.83
N GLU A 299 28.14 1.66 15.87
CA GLU A 299 26.88 1.07 16.34
C GLU A 299 25.92 2.14 16.87
N ALA A 300 26.42 3.09 17.67
CA ALA A 300 25.65 4.22 18.19
C ALA A 300 25.11 5.11 17.06
N GLU A 301 25.91 5.36 16.02
CA GLU A 301 25.52 6.16 14.86
C GLU A 301 24.41 5.49 14.04
N LYS A 302 24.46 4.15 13.85
CA LYS A 302 23.35 3.38 13.27
C LYS A 302 22.07 3.46 14.11
N THR A 303 22.19 3.63 15.43
CA THR A 303 21.04 3.78 16.34
C THR A 303 20.55 5.21 16.54
N ARG A 304 21.24 6.22 15.99
CA ARG A 304 20.90 7.63 16.18
C ARG A 304 19.51 7.93 15.64
N LYS A 305 18.67 8.58 16.46
CA LYS A 305 17.34 9.04 16.04
C LYS A 305 17.53 9.98 14.84
N LEU A 306 16.85 9.68 13.73
CA LEU A 306 16.59 10.68 12.71
C LEU A 306 15.53 11.59 13.31
N ASP A 307 15.93 12.79 13.74
CA ASP A 307 14.97 13.84 14.03
C ASP A 307 14.32 14.21 12.69
N PHE A 308 13.06 13.84 12.54
CA PHE A 308 12.25 14.34 11.44
C PHE A 308 11.85 15.76 11.85
N GLU A 309 12.50 16.72 11.19
CA GLU A 309 12.32 18.15 11.40
C GLU A 309 10.84 18.53 11.44
N GLU A 310 10.47 19.39 12.39
CA GLU A 310 9.21 20.13 12.33
C GLU A 310 9.15 20.88 11.00
N ILE A 311 8.07 20.70 10.25
CA ILE A 311 7.82 21.51 9.06
C ILE A 311 7.63 22.95 9.53
N GLN A 312 8.64 23.79 9.35
CA GLN A 312 8.52 25.22 9.61
C GLN A 312 7.78 25.86 8.45
N ILE A 313 6.52 26.25 8.69
CA ILE A 313 5.76 27.10 7.78
C ILE A 313 6.29 28.53 7.96
N PRO A 314 6.91 29.15 6.95
CA PRO A 314 7.40 30.52 7.08
C PRO A 314 6.22 31.46 7.35
N PRO A 315 6.37 32.45 8.24
CA PRO A 315 5.32 33.43 8.46
C PRO A 315 5.08 34.21 7.17
N GLY A 316 3.82 34.27 6.75
CA GLY A 316 3.40 35.05 5.58
C GLY A 316 3.58 36.56 5.78
N PRO A 317 3.46 37.36 4.70
CA PRO A 317 3.45 38.81 4.80
C PRO A 317 2.25 39.30 5.64
N ARG A 318 2.32 40.54 6.14
CA ARG A 318 1.19 41.14 6.88
C ARG A 318 -0.07 41.13 6.00
N LEU A 319 -1.10 40.43 6.46
CA LEU A 319 -2.39 40.35 5.77
C LEU A 319 -3.28 41.55 6.14
N GLY A 320 -4.12 41.96 5.19
CA GLY A 320 -5.18 42.95 5.43
C GLY A 320 -6.35 42.36 6.20
N THR A 321 -7.34 43.19 6.53
CA THR A 321 -8.54 42.81 7.31
C THR A 321 -9.47 41.82 6.57
N GLN A 322 -9.32 41.69 5.25
CA GLN A 322 -10.09 40.79 4.41
C GLN A 322 -9.12 40.11 3.45
N VAL A 323 -9.02 38.78 3.53
CA VAL A 323 -8.07 37.98 2.75
C VAL A 323 -8.73 37.43 1.50
N ILE A 324 -9.91 36.80 1.64
CA ILE A 324 -10.71 36.29 0.52
C ILE A 324 -12.15 36.78 0.65
N GLU A 325 -12.74 37.18 -0.47
CA GLU A 325 -14.19 37.42 -0.57
C GLU A 325 -14.72 36.68 -1.79
N ALA A 326 -15.71 35.83 -1.58
CA ALA A 326 -16.52 35.24 -2.64
C ALA A 326 -17.96 35.73 -2.48
N LYS A 327 -18.57 36.15 -3.58
CA LYS A 327 -19.97 36.58 -3.64
C LYS A 327 -20.66 35.85 -4.77
N ASN A 328 -21.69 35.08 -4.43
CA ASN A 328 -22.53 34.31 -5.35
C ASN A 328 -21.72 33.52 -6.38
N LEU A 329 -20.65 32.86 -5.94
CA LEU A 329 -19.79 32.09 -6.81
C LEU A 329 -20.58 30.94 -7.42
N LYS A 330 -20.49 30.81 -8.76
CA LYS A 330 -21.08 29.72 -9.52
C LYS A 330 -20.01 29.07 -10.39
N LYS A 331 -19.97 27.74 -10.39
CA LYS A 331 -19.04 26.95 -11.20
C LYS A 331 -19.69 25.62 -11.58
N GLY A 332 -19.52 25.21 -12.83
CA GLY A 332 -19.92 23.89 -13.33
C GLY A 332 -19.05 23.45 -14.50
N PHE A 333 -19.21 22.20 -14.89
CA PHE A 333 -18.65 21.60 -16.11
C PHE A 333 -19.78 20.88 -16.85
N GLY A 334 -20.13 21.35 -18.06
CA GLY A 334 -21.31 20.87 -18.77
C GLY A 334 -22.58 21.09 -17.92
N ASP A 335 -23.37 20.03 -17.76
CA ASP A 335 -24.59 20.05 -16.95
C ASP A 335 -24.33 19.84 -15.44
N ARG A 336 -23.09 19.51 -15.04
CA ARG A 336 -22.72 19.27 -13.64
C ARG A 336 -22.38 20.58 -12.94
N VAL A 337 -23.22 20.98 -11.99
CA VAL A 337 -22.98 22.13 -11.11
C VAL A 337 -22.06 21.72 -9.96
N LEU A 338 -20.93 22.42 -9.80
CA LEU A 338 -19.96 22.18 -8.71
C LEU A 338 -20.13 23.17 -7.56
N ILE A 339 -20.44 24.43 -7.88
CA ILE A 339 -20.64 25.51 -6.91
C ILE A 339 -21.85 26.30 -7.39
N ASP A 340 -22.83 26.54 -6.52
CA ASP A 340 -23.96 27.42 -6.81
C ASP A 340 -24.21 28.38 -5.65
N GLY A 341 -24.11 29.69 -5.92
CA GLY A 341 -24.46 30.73 -4.95
C GLY A 341 -23.53 30.85 -3.73
N LEU A 342 -22.33 30.26 -3.77
CA LEU A 342 -21.42 30.28 -2.63
C LEU A 342 -20.92 31.71 -2.35
N SER A 343 -21.21 32.21 -1.15
CA SER A 343 -20.73 33.49 -0.65
C SER A 343 -20.03 33.31 0.69
N PHE A 344 -18.79 33.77 0.81
CA PHE A 344 -18.04 33.74 2.06
C PHE A 344 -17.01 34.87 2.13
N SER A 345 -16.62 35.24 3.34
CA SER A 345 -15.47 36.11 3.60
C SER A 345 -14.50 35.39 4.52
N LEU A 346 -13.21 35.41 4.14
CA LEU A 346 -12.12 34.85 4.93
C LEU A 346 -11.31 36.01 5.54
N PRO A 347 -11.39 36.24 6.86
CA PRO A 347 -10.56 37.23 7.55
C PRO A 347 -9.12 36.71 7.73
N PRO A 348 -8.17 37.57 8.17
CA PRO A 348 -6.85 37.09 8.58
C PRO A 348 -6.97 36.07 9.72
N ASN A 349 -6.22 34.96 9.62
CA ASN A 349 -6.24 33.80 10.53
C ASN A 349 -7.54 32.98 10.55
N GLY A 350 -8.39 33.12 9.53
CA GLY A 350 -9.63 32.35 9.36
C GLY A 350 -9.46 31.01 8.67
#